data_AF-A0A1X1TU82-F1
#
_entry.id   AF-A0A1X1TU82-F1
#
_cell.length_a   1.000
_cell.length_b   1.000
_cell.length_c   1.000
_cell.angle_alpha   90.00
_cell.angle_beta   90.00
_cell.angle_gamma   90.00
#
_symmetry.space_group_name_H-M   'P 1'
#
loop_
_entity.id
_entity.type
_entity.pdbx_description
1 polymer ?
#
loop_
_entity_poly.entity_id
_entity_poly.type
_entity_poly.pdbx_seq_one_letter_code
_entity_poly.pdbx_strand_id
1 'polypeptide(L)'
;MIRIATVAGAAAVAILTGAATLGLAVGTAQATPGNAPSGAGIRYGDPTAAAPFWRYQQYDDDCVEMAVADVVGELTGAQPSEHEIVALARSTPSSVHPGPVYKKPTRHRSGDGTSFDDEPTLLAHYGIRAVSTDRESAATTHVPTGMAALEQDLAKGRKVIAGVNAEVIWGDPVEDKDSHGNPLANHAVVVTGIDTAAGVVHLNDSGSEQGRDEQVPIDVFVRSWDGSDDQMTVTD
;
A
#
# COMPACT_ATOMS: atom_id res chain seq x y z
N MET A 1 9.39 46.01 5.61
CA MET A 1 10.47 46.24 6.59
C MET A 1 11.38 45.02 6.57
N ILE A 2 12.60 45.20 6.06
CA ILE A 2 13.60 44.15 5.86
C ILE A 2 14.48 44.08 7.11
N ARG A 3 14.74 42.87 7.64
CA ARG A 3 15.84 42.64 8.58
C ARG A 3 16.69 41.48 8.10
N ILE A 4 17.84 41.85 7.54
CA ILE A 4 18.99 41.01 7.23
C ILE A 4 19.74 40.80 8.54
N ALA A 5 20.14 39.56 8.83
CA ALA A 5 21.18 39.27 9.82
C ALA A 5 22.15 38.26 9.21
N THR A 6 23.26 38.78 8.69
CA THR A 6 24.48 38.05 8.33
C THR A 6 25.25 37.76 9.60
N VAL A 7 25.67 36.50 9.80
CA VAL A 7 26.75 36.15 10.72
C VAL A 7 27.76 35.32 9.97
N ALA A 8 28.95 35.91 9.78
CA ALA A 8 30.15 35.26 9.32
C ALA A 8 30.88 34.63 10.52
N GLY A 9 31.41 33.42 10.35
CA GLY A 9 32.27 32.73 11.31
C GLY A 9 33.30 31.90 10.57
N ALA A 10 34.57 32.10 10.94
CA ALA A 10 35.76 31.85 10.13
C ALA A 10 36.20 30.38 9.99
N ALA A 11 37.02 30.16 8.96
CA ALA A 11 37.73 28.92 8.63
C ALA A 11 38.83 28.56 9.64
N ALA A 12 39.08 27.25 9.79
CA ALA A 12 40.36 26.72 10.22
C ALA A 12 40.65 25.41 9.47
N VAL A 13 41.66 25.47 8.59
CA VAL A 13 42.30 24.34 7.92
C VAL A 13 43.37 23.79 8.85
N ALA A 14 43.40 22.47 9.06
CA ALA A 14 44.54 21.78 9.66
C ALA A 14 44.98 20.65 8.72
N ILE A 15 46.12 20.87 8.06
CA ILE A 15 46.88 19.87 7.32
C ILE A 15 47.87 19.25 8.31
N LEU A 16 47.86 17.92 8.45
CA LEU A 16 48.94 17.16 9.07
C LEU A 16 49.31 15.98 8.19
N THR A 17 50.46 16.12 7.53
CA THR A 17 51.23 15.07 6.86
C THR A 17 52.04 14.30 7.90
N GLY A 18 52.01 12.96 7.89
CA GLY A 18 52.80 12.10 8.76
C GLY A 18 53.16 10.77 8.09
N ALA A 19 54.43 10.39 8.21
CA ALA A 19 55.18 9.46 7.36
C ALA A 19 54.83 7.96 7.45
N ALA A 20 55.31 7.25 6.42
CA ALA A 20 55.27 5.81 6.22
C ALA A 20 56.14 5.00 7.20
N THR A 21 55.67 3.79 7.53
CA THR A 21 56.48 2.71 8.08
C THR A 21 56.20 1.40 7.33
N LEU A 22 57.23 0.83 6.71
CA LEU A 22 57.27 -0.53 6.18
C LEU A 22 57.41 -1.53 7.34
N GLY A 23 56.57 -2.57 7.36
CA GLY A 23 56.73 -3.77 8.20
C GLY A 23 56.17 -5.00 7.48
N LEU A 24 56.99 -6.03 7.30
CA LEU A 24 56.70 -7.28 6.58
C LEU A 24 56.26 -8.40 7.52
N ALA A 25 55.28 -9.19 7.05
CA ALA A 25 54.86 -10.56 7.41
C ALA A 25 54.35 -10.79 8.84
N VAL A 26 53.24 -11.49 9.11
CA VAL A 26 52.94 -12.92 8.80
C VAL A 26 51.42 -13.11 8.67
N GLY A 27 50.98 -14.01 7.80
CA GLY A 27 49.59 -14.15 7.38
C GLY A 27 48.59 -14.64 8.44
N THR A 28 47.39 -14.07 8.36
CA THR A 28 46.12 -14.70 8.74
C THR A 28 45.11 -14.40 7.64
N ALA A 29 44.53 -15.46 7.08
CA ALA A 29 43.36 -15.53 6.19
C ALA A 29 42.94 -14.22 5.50
N GLN A 30 43.15 -14.15 4.19
CA GLN A 30 42.31 -13.31 3.34
C GLN A 30 40.88 -13.87 3.45
N ALA A 31 40.06 -13.26 4.30
CA ALA A 31 38.65 -13.24 4.00
C ALA A 31 38.54 -12.51 2.65
N THR A 32 38.10 -13.24 1.62
CA THR A 32 37.48 -12.63 0.46
C THR A 32 36.61 -11.48 0.97
N PRO A 33 36.55 -10.31 0.32
CA PRO A 33 35.39 -9.45 0.46
C PRO A 33 34.23 -10.27 -0.12
N GLY A 34 33.72 -11.23 0.65
CA GLY A 34 32.36 -11.67 0.52
C GLY A 34 31.59 -10.40 0.72
N ASN A 35 30.89 -9.99 -0.34
CA ASN A 35 29.98 -8.86 -0.31
C ASN A 35 29.33 -8.85 1.06
N ALA A 36 29.73 -7.91 1.92
CA ALA A 36 28.83 -7.48 2.97
C ALA A 36 27.52 -7.21 2.23
N PRO A 37 26.36 -7.71 2.69
CA PRO A 37 25.11 -7.25 2.12
C PRO A 37 25.18 -5.74 2.23
N SER A 38 25.40 -5.06 1.11
CA SER A 38 24.99 -3.67 1.01
C SER A 38 23.53 -3.75 1.41
N GLY A 39 23.15 -3.11 2.52
CA GLY A 39 21.75 -2.95 2.92
C GLY A 39 21.00 -2.07 1.92
N ALA A 40 21.14 -2.38 0.63
CA ALA A 40 20.30 -1.91 -0.44
C ALA A 40 18.99 -2.66 -0.23
N GLY A 41 18.02 -1.98 0.37
CA GLY A 41 16.69 -2.55 0.50
C GLY A 41 16.16 -3.00 -0.86
N ILE A 42 15.31 -4.02 -0.80
CA ILE A 42 14.66 -4.62 -1.94
C ILE A 42 13.41 -3.80 -2.26
N ARG A 43 13.20 -3.53 -3.55
CA ARG A 43 11.94 -2.98 -4.07
C ARG A 43 11.09 -4.11 -4.64
N TYR A 44 9.84 -4.18 -4.21
CA TYR A 44 8.83 -5.11 -4.68
C TYR A 44 7.73 -4.34 -5.43
N GLY A 45 7.13 -4.97 -6.45
CA GLY A 45 6.12 -4.32 -7.30
C GLY A 45 6.70 -3.32 -8.31
N ASP A 46 5.81 -2.63 -9.03
CA ASP A 46 6.15 -1.60 -10.01
C ASP A 46 5.18 -0.41 -9.90
N PRO A 47 5.41 0.48 -8.91
CA PRO A 47 4.54 1.63 -8.68
C PRO A 47 4.49 2.58 -9.88
N THR A 48 5.56 2.68 -10.66
CA THR A 48 5.60 3.52 -11.87
C THR A 48 4.67 2.99 -12.96
N ALA A 49 4.57 1.67 -13.12
CA ALA A 49 3.64 1.05 -14.07
C ALA A 49 2.19 1.13 -13.60
N ALA A 50 1.94 1.09 -12.29
CA ALA A 50 0.59 1.15 -11.70
C ALA A 50 0.02 2.58 -11.63
N ALA A 51 0.85 3.59 -11.38
CA ALA A 51 0.43 4.99 -11.18
C ALA A 51 -0.52 5.57 -12.27
N PRO A 52 -0.40 5.22 -13.57
CA PRO A 52 -1.33 5.70 -14.60
C PRO A 52 -2.78 5.23 -14.43
N PHE A 53 -3.03 4.17 -13.66
CA PHE A 53 -4.36 3.62 -13.41
C PHE A 53 -5.06 4.26 -12.21
N TRP A 54 -4.35 4.99 -11.35
CA TRP A 54 -5.00 5.74 -10.27
C TRP A 54 -6.05 6.74 -10.80
N ARG A 55 -7.20 6.80 -10.13
CA ARG A 55 -8.26 7.80 -10.34
C ARG A 55 -8.83 8.21 -9.00
N TYR A 56 -9.02 9.52 -8.80
CA TYR A 56 -9.70 10.05 -7.63
C TYR A 56 -11.19 9.68 -7.65
N GLN A 57 -11.68 9.12 -6.55
CA GLN A 57 -13.09 8.79 -6.38
C GLN A 57 -13.94 10.05 -6.20
N GLN A 58 -15.15 10.06 -6.74
CA GLN A 58 -16.08 11.18 -6.66
C GLN A 58 -17.07 11.07 -5.49
N TYR A 59 -17.17 9.88 -4.88
CA TYR A 59 -17.99 9.63 -3.69
C TYR A 59 -17.17 8.91 -2.62
N ASP A 60 -17.36 9.27 -1.36
CA ASP A 60 -16.57 8.78 -0.23
C ASP A 60 -16.59 7.24 -0.06
N ASP A 61 -17.67 6.58 -0.49
CA ASP A 61 -17.85 5.14 -0.32
C ASP A 61 -17.41 4.27 -1.52
N ASP A 62 -16.88 4.87 -2.59
CA ASP A 62 -16.55 4.15 -3.84
C ASP A 62 -15.11 3.56 -3.84
N CYS A 63 -14.42 3.55 -2.70
CA CYS A 63 -12.99 3.19 -2.61
C CYS A 63 -12.71 1.76 -3.08
N VAL A 64 -13.56 0.79 -2.72
CA VAL A 64 -13.41 -0.61 -3.14
C VAL A 64 -13.57 -0.73 -4.66
N GLU A 65 -14.62 -0.13 -5.21
CA GLU A 65 -14.88 -0.11 -6.64
C GLU A 65 -13.71 0.51 -7.40
N MET A 66 -13.16 1.61 -6.89
CA MET A 66 -12.05 2.30 -7.52
C MET A 66 -10.74 1.51 -7.44
N ALA A 67 -10.47 0.83 -6.33
CA ALA A 67 -9.33 -0.10 -6.21
C ALA A 67 -9.46 -1.29 -7.18
N VAL A 68 -10.66 -1.86 -7.33
CA VAL A 68 -10.94 -2.91 -8.31
C VAL A 68 -10.73 -2.37 -9.74
N ALA A 69 -11.24 -1.18 -10.05
CA ALA A 69 -11.08 -0.56 -11.37
C ALA A 69 -9.61 -0.34 -11.72
N ASP A 70 -8.80 0.11 -10.76
CA ASP A 70 -7.35 0.27 -10.91
C ASP A 70 -6.69 -1.08 -11.25
N VAL A 71 -6.90 -2.12 -10.44
CA VAL A 71 -6.36 -3.48 -10.69
C VAL A 71 -6.80 -4.05 -12.05
N VAL A 72 -8.05 -3.85 -12.45
CA VAL A 72 -8.55 -4.23 -13.78
C VAL A 72 -7.77 -3.49 -14.87
N GLY A 73 -7.54 -2.19 -14.70
CA GLY A 73 -6.71 -1.37 -15.56
C GLY A 73 -5.30 -1.93 -15.70
N GLU A 74 -4.63 -2.20 -14.58
CA GLU A 74 -3.27 -2.72 -14.55
C GLU A 74 -3.13 -4.05 -15.30
N LEU A 75 -4.09 -4.96 -15.13
CA LEU A 75 -4.01 -6.31 -15.70
C LEU A 75 -4.51 -6.42 -17.14
N THR A 76 -5.43 -5.55 -17.55
CA THR A 76 -6.11 -5.67 -18.85
C THR A 76 -5.81 -4.51 -19.81
N GLY A 77 -5.31 -3.39 -19.30
CA GLY A 77 -5.21 -2.11 -20.02
C GLY A 77 -6.56 -1.43 -20.24
N ALA A 78 -7.67 -2.01 -19.79
CA ALA A 78 -9.04 -1.55 -20.00
C ALA A 78 -9.70 -1.21 -18.66
N GLN A 79 -9.25 -0.13 -18.03
CA GLN A 79 -9.80 0.36 -16.77
C GLN A 79 -11.27 0.81 -16.94
N PRO A 80 -12.23 0.24 -16.17
CA PRO A 80 -13.58 0.76 -16.13
C PRO A 80 -13.64 2.13 -15.45
N SER A 81 -14.58 2.98 -15.85
CA SER A 81 -14.87 4.22 -15.14
C SER A 81 -15.56 3.94 -13.80
N GLU A 82 -15.46 4.88 -12.85
CA GLU A 82 -16.17 4.82 -11.56
C GLU A 82 -17.66 4.49 -11.74
N HIS A 83 -18.33 5.18 -12.67
CA HIS A 83 -19.74 4.93 -12.96
C HIS A 83 -20.01 3.49 -13.40
N GLU A 84 -19.13 2.89 -14.22
CA GLU A 84 -19.28 1.51 -14.68
C GLU A 84 -19.05 0.51 -13.55
N ILE A 85 -18.00 0.68 -12.74
CA ILE A 85 -17.69 -0.25 -11.65
C ILE A 85 -18.70 -0.16 -10.51
N VAL A 86 -19.21 1.04 -10.18
CA VAL A 86 -20.29 1.23 -9.21
C VAL A 86 -21.61 0.66 -9.74
N ALA A 87 -21.92 0.83 -11.03
CA ALA A 87 -23.10 0.21 -11.62
C ALA A 87 -23.04 -1.32 -11.56
N LEU A 88 -21.85 -1.89 -11.83
CA LEU A 88 -21.60 -3.32 -11.67
C LEU A 88 -21.86 -3.73 -10.22
N ALA A 89 -21.19 -3.11 -9.24
CA ALA A 89 -21.29 -3.47 -7.83
C ALA A 89 -22.73 -3.37 -7.28
N ARG A 90 -23.53 -2.41 -7.74
CA ARG A 90 -24.96 -2.29 -7.38
C ARG A 90 -25.85 -3.38 -7.95
N SER A 91 -25.42 -4.03 -9.02
CA SER A 91 -26.18 -5.07 -9.73
C SER A 91 -25.70 -6.49 -9.41
N THR A 92 -24.48 -6.62 -8.89
CA THR A 92 -23.86 -7.89 -8.52
C THR A 92 -24.30 -8.30 -7.11
N PRO A 93 -24.87 -9.50 -6.91
CA PRO A 93 -25.12 -10.03 -5.58
C PRO A 93 -23.81 -10.18 -4.78
N SER A 94 -23.83 -9.76 -3.52
CA SER A 94 -22.71 -9.98 -2.60
C SER A 94 -22.56 -11.48 -2.29
N SER A 95 -21.30 -11.88 -2.11
CA SER A 95 -20.88 -13.22 -1.73
C SER A 95 -20.89 -13.44 -0.22
N VAL A 96 -20.86 -12.37 0.57
CA VAL A 96 -20.74 -12.41 2.04
C VAL A 96 -21.97 -11.92 2.79
N HIS A 97 -22.90 -11.23 2.13
CA HIS A 97 -24.15 -10.80 2.76
C HIS A 97 -25.35 -10.72 1.81
N PRO A 98 -26.60 -10.73 2.31
CA PRO A 98 -27.78 -10.57 1.47
C PRO A 98 -27.85 -9.20 0.74
N GLY A 99 -28.11 -9.24 -0.56
CA GLY A 99 -28.30 -8.06 -1.41
C GLY A 99 -27.12 -7.82 -2.36
N PRO A 100 -27.02 -6.63 -2.98
CA PRO A 100 -25.91 -6.29 -3.86
C PRO A 100 -24.61 -6.04 -3.07
N VAL A 101 -23.47 -6.15 -3.76
CA VAL A 101 -22.12 -5.81 -3.28
C VAL A 101 -22.08 -4.38 -2.75
N TYR A 102 -22.53 -3.41 -3.57
CA TYR A 102 -22.54 -2.01 -3.18
C TYR A 102 -23.97 -1.49 -2.95
N LYS A 103 -24.17 -0.86 -1.80
CA LYS A 103 -25.40 -0.12 -1.46
C LYS A 103 -25.07 1.34 -1.22
N LYS A 104 -25.34 2.18 -2.22
CA LYS A 104 -25.18 3.64 -2.11
C LYS A 104 -25.87 4.17 -0.84
N PRO A 105 -25.25 5.08 -0.09
CA PRO A 105 -25.88 5.78 1.02
C PRO A 105 -27.24 6.35 0.63
N THR A 106 -28.17 6.29 1.57
CA THR A 106 -29.44 7.02 1.47
C THR A 106 -29.36 8.27 2.34
N ARG A 107 -30.22 9.28 2.13
CA ARG A 107 -30.19 10.55 2.90
C ARG A 107 -30.28 10.39 4.43
N HIS A 108 -30.64 9.20 4.92
CA HIS A 108 -30.83 8.91 6.34
C HIS A 108 -30.01 7.71 6.85
N ARG A 109 -29.14 7.13 6.00
CA ARG A 109 -28.20 6.08 6.37
C ARG A 109 -26.96 6.21 5.49
N SER A 110 -25.78 6.26 6.11
CA SER A 110 -24.54 5.93 5.42
C SER A 110 -24.75 4.60 4.67
N GLY A 111 -24.14 4.48 3.49
CA GLY A 111 -24.04 3.19 2.84
C GLY A 111 -23.18 2.33 3.74
N ASP A 112 -23.42 1.03 3.78
CA ASP A 112 -22.50 0.10 4.45
C ASP A 112 -21.21 -0.10 3.62
N GLY A 113 -20.99 0.73 2.60
CA GLY A 113 -19.95 0.58 1.60
C GLY A 113 -20.07 -0.73 0.82
N THR A 114 -18.92 -1.22 0.39
CA THR A 114 -18.71 -2.57 -0.11
C THR A 114 -17.81 -3.31 0.88
N SER A 115 -18.13 -4.56 1.19
CA SER A 115 -17.25 -5.43 1.97
C SER A 115 -15.97 -5.72 1.17
N PHE A 116 -14.78 -5.62 1.78
CA PHE A 116 -13.52 -5.98 1.13
C PHE A 116 -13.52 -7.42 0.58
N ASP A 117 -14.23 -8.34 1.24
CA ASP A 117 -14.41 -9.72 0.77
C ASP A 117 -15.22 -9.87 -0.52
N ASP A 118 -15.89 -8.82 -1.00
CA ASP A 118 -16.58 -8.83 -2.29
C ASP A 118 -15.70 -8.36 -3.46
N GLU A 119 -14.48 -7.87 -3.20
CA GLU A 119 -13.51 -7.49 -4.24
C GLU A 119 -13.25 -8.62 -5.25
N PRO A 120 -13.04 -9.90 -4.86
CA PRO A 120 -12.90 -11.00 -5.80
C PRO A 120 -14.12 -11.21 -6.69
N THR A 121 -15.32 -10.96 -6.15
CA THR A 121 -16.58 -11.09 -6.91
C THR A 121 -16.63 -10.05 -8.03
N LEU A 122 -16.19 -8.82 -7.78
CA LEU A 122 -16.11 -7.78 -8.81
C LEU A 122 -14.98 -8.05 -9.81
N LEU A 123 -13.79 -8.46 -9.34
CA LEU A 123 -12.66 -8.82 -10.20
C LEU A 123 -13.00 -10.00 -11.14
N ALA A 124 -13.76 -10.98 -10.66
CA ALA A 124 -14.19 -12.13 -11.45
C ALA A 124 -15.07 -11.75 -12.65
N HIS A 125 -15.82 -10.63 -12.58
CA HIS A 125 -16.57 -10.11 -13.72
C HIS A 125 -15.66 -9.79 -14.92
N TYR A 126 -14.43 -9.32 -14.64
CA TYR A 126 -13.42 -9.00 -15.64
C TYR A 126 -12.50 -10.19 -15.98
N GLY A 127 -12.83 -11.40 -15.49
CA GLY A 127 -12.04 -12.61 -15.72
C GLY A 127 -10.76 -12.68 -14.87
N ILE A 128 -10.61 -11.82 -13.86
CA ILE A 128 -9.45 -11.81 -12.96
C ILE A 128 -9.80 -12.68 -11.75
N ARG A 129 -8.97 -13.71 -11.52
CA ARG A 129 -9.09 -14.55 -10.32
C ARG A 129 -8.33 -13.89 -9.18
N ALA A 130 -8.98 -13.79 -8.02
CA ALA A 130 -8.40 -13.22 -6.82
C ALA A 130 -8.98 -13.91 -5.58
N VAL A 131 -8.30 -13.74 -4.45
CA VAL A 131 -8.71 -14.25 -3.15
C VAL A 131 -8.51 -13.15 -2.11
N SER A 132 -9.54 -12.87 -1.32
CA SER A 132 -9.43 -12.06 -0.10
C SER A 132 -8.92 -12.93 1.04
N THR A 133 -7.99 -12.39 1.83
CA THR A 133 -7.44 -13.06 3.00
C THR A 133 -7.06 -12.05 4.07
N ASP A 134 -7.16 -12.48 5.32
CA ASP A 134 -6.78 -11.77 6.54
C ASP A 134 -6.08 -12.78 7.48
N ARG A 135 -5.71 -12.37 8.69
CA ARG A 135 -5.04 -13.24 9.67
C ARG A 135 -5.85 -14.47 10.08
N GLU A 136 -7.18 -14.35 10.17
CA GLU A 136 -8.07 -15.45 10.50
C GLU A 136 -8.28 -16.36 9.29
N SER A 137 -8.64 -15.79 8.14
CA SER A 137 -9.02 -16.54 6.95
C SER A 137 -7.84 -17.20 6.23
N ALA A 138 -6.60 -16.71 6.41
CA ALA A 138 -5.38 -17.27 5.81
C ALA A 138 -5.21 -18.80 6.01
N ALA A 139 -5.64 -19.31 7.18
CA ALA A 139 -5.61 -20.75 7.48
C ALA A 139 -6.57 -21.58 6.60
N THR A 140 -7.66 -20.96 6.15
CA THR A 140 -8.72 -21.60 5.36
C THR A 140 -8.57 -21.35 3.87
N THR A 141 -8.21 -20.13 3.48
CA THR A 141 -7.96 -19.73 2.08
C THR A 141 -6.65 -20.31 1.57
N HIS A 142 -5.71 -20.64 2.47
CA HIS A 142 -4.32 -21.02 2.16
C HIS A 142 -3.55 -19.91 1.42
N VAL A 143 -4.04 -18.67 1.50
CA VAL A 143 -3.35 -17.47 1.00
C VAL A 143 -2.81 -16.74 2.22
N PRO A 144 -1.48 -16.62 2.39
CA PRO A 144 -0.92 -15.91 3.53
C PRO A 144 -1.24 -14.40 3.48
N THR A 145 -1.27 -13.75 4.64
CA THR A 145 -1.27 -12.28 4.76
C THR A 145 -0.07 -11.75 5.55
N GLY A 146 0.02 -10.43 5.71
CA GLY A 146 1.09 -9.70 6.39
C GLY A 146 2.22 -9.29 5.44
N MET A 147 3.14 -8.47 5.95
CA MET A 147 4.20 -7.84 5.14
C MET A 147 5.02 -8.83 4.30
N ALA A 148 5.38 -9.98 4.86
CA ALA A 148 6.16 -10.99 4.13
C ALA A 148 5.39 -11.62 2.97
N ALA A 149 4.06 -11.78 3.10
CA ALA A 149 3.21 -12.27 2.02
C ALA A 149 3.03 -11.20 0.95
N LEU A 150 2.75 -9.97 1.38
CA LEU A 150 2.63 -8.79 0.52
C LEU A 150 3.87 -8.60 -0.36
N GLU A 151 5.07 -8.63 0.23
CA GLU A 151 6.34 -8.57 -0.51
C GLU A 151 6.45 -9.68 -1.56
N GLN A 152 6.10 -10.92 -1.21
CA GLN A 152 6.16 -12.05 -2.13
C GLN A 152 5.16 -11.96 -3.28
N ASP A 153 3.96 -11.46 -3.02
CA ASP A 153 2.92 -11.32 -4.02
C ASP A 153 3.26 -10.20 -5.01
N LEU A 154 3.75 -9.06 -4.51
CA LEU A 154 4.30 -7.99 -5.33
C LEU A 154 5.53 -8.44 -6.12
N ALA A 155 6.41 -9.27 -5.55
CA ALA A 155 7.56 -9.86 -6.26
C ALA A 155 7.15 -10.73 -7.45
N LYS A 156 5.99 -11.39 -7.36
CA LYS A 156 5.42 -12.23 -8.41
C LYS A 156 4.62 -11.43 -9.45
N GLY A 157 4.47 -10.12 -9.24
CA GLY A 157 3.65 -9.25 -10.09
C GLY A 157 2.15 -9.39 -9.87
N ARG A 158 1.72 -10.04 -8.76
CA ARG A 158 0.31 -10.11 -8.37
C ARG A 158 -0.14 -8.72 -7.91
N LYS A 159 -1.42 -8.42 -8.11
CA LYS A 159 -2.03 -7.15 -7.67
C LYS A 159 -2.68 -7.33 -6.31
N VAL A 160 -2.56 -6.31 -5.47
CA VAL A 160 -3.01 -6.36 -4.08
C VAL A 160 -3.85 -5.13 -3.76
N ILE A 161 -5.07 -5.36 -3.28
CA ILE A 161 -5.92 -4.35 -2.65
C ILE A 161 -5.86 -4.60 -1.14
N ALA A 162 -5.66 -3.58 -0.32
CA ALA A 162 -5.60 -3.68 1.13
C ALA A 162 -6.72 -2.87 1.78
N GLY A 163 -7.38 -3.47 2.77
CA GLY A 163 -8.34 -2.78 3.63
C GLY A 163 -7.61 -2.03 4.75
N VAL A 164 -7.66 -0.70 4.75
CA VAL A 164 -6.89 0.17 5.63
C VAL A 164 -7.81 1.15 6.36
N ASN A 165 -7.32 1.77 7.44
CA ASN A 165 -7.95 2.96 8.00
C ASN A 165 -7.40 4.22 7.31
N ALA A 166 -8.26 4.98 6.63
CA ALA A 166 -7.86 6.12 5.83
C ALA A 166 -7.21 7.23 6.67
N GLU A 167 -7.78 7.53 7.84
CA GLU A 167 -7.31 8.62 8.69
C GLU A 167 -5.89 8.37 9.21
N VAL A 168 -5.52 7.12 9.48
CA VAL A 168 -4.13 6.76 9.82
C VAL A 168 -3.19 7.03 8.66
N ILE A 169 -3.60 6.74 7.41
CA ILE A 169 -2.78 7.00 6.21
C ILE A 169 -2.61 8.50 5.99
N TRP A 170 -3.71 9.26 6.02
CA TRP A 170 -3.73 10.69 5.75
C TRP A 170 -3.19 11.54 6.91
N GLY A 171 -2.99 10.94 8.09
CA GLY A 171 -2.50 11.63 9.28
C GLY A 171 -3.58 12.46 10.00
N ASP A 172 -4.84 12.11 9.75
CA ASP A 172 -6.02 12.77 10.31
C ASP A 172 -6.41 12.16 11.66
N PRO A 173 -7.25 12.86 12.46
CA PRO A 173 -7.85 12.26 13.64
C PRO A 173 -8.70 11.05 13.25
N VAL A 174 -8.35 9.88 13.78
CA VAL A 174 -9.09 8.62 13.55
C VAL A 174 -10.47 8.71 14.21
N GLU A 175 -11.53 8.58 13.42
CA GLU A 175 -12.92 8.59 13.91
C GLU A 175 -13.47 7.16 14.02
N ASP A 176 -13.18 6.31 13.04
CA ASP A 176 -13.59 4.90 13.03
C ASP A 176 -12.69 4.04 13.92
N LYS A 177 -13.24 3.65 15.08
CA LYS A 177 -12.51 2.91 16.13
C LYS A 177 -13.32 1.79 16.75
N ASP A 178 -12.63 0.76 17.21
CA ASP A 178 -13.21 -0.29 18.04
C ASP A 178 -13.51 0.21 19.47
N SER A 179 -14.08 -0.67 20.30
CA SER A 179 -14.39 -0.36 21.71
C SER A 179 -13.16 -0.07 22.59
N HIS A 180 -11.96 -0.40 22.11
CA HIS A 180 -10.68 -0.17 22.77
C HIS A 180 -9.96 1.09 22.26
N GLY A 181 -10.52 1.75 21.23
CA GLY A 181 -9.95 2.95 20.62
C GLY A 181 -8.94 2.66 19.51
N ASN A 182 -8.80 1.40 19.08
CA ASN A 182 -7.94 1.04 17.95
C ASN A 182 -8.64 1.44 16.63
N PRO A 183 -7.91 1.94 15.62
CA PRO A 183 -8.47 2.25 14.31
C PRO A 183 -9.13 1.01 13.67
N LEU A 184 -10.28 1.21 13.03
CA LEU A 184 -10.93 0.19 12.19
C LEU A 184 -10.74 0.54 10.72
N ALA A 185 -10.54 -0.47 9.87
CA ALA A 185 -10.45 -0.25 8.44
C ALA A 185 -11.78 0.24 7.87
N ASN A 186 -11.71 1.24 7.00
CA ASN A 186 -12.84 1.91 6.36
C ASN A 186 -12.55 2.28 4.89
N HIS A 187 -11.37 1.92 4.38
CA HIS A 187 -10.89 2.37 3.08
C HIS A 187 -10.12 1.28 2.34
N ALA A 188 -10.22 1.23 1.02
CA ALA A 188 -9.47 0.31 0.17
C ALA A 188 -8.42 1.06 -0.63
N VAL A 189 -7.19 0.55 -0.65
CA VAL A 189 -6.07 1.10 -1.43
C VAL A 189 -5.41 0.00 -2.25
N VAL A 190 -4.89 0.33 -3.43
CA VAL A 190 -4.05 -0.61 -4.19
C VAL A 190 -2.61 -0.46 -3.73
N VAL A 191 -2.02 -1.55 -3.23
CA VAL A 191 -0.59 -1.56 -2.90
C VAL A 191 0.19 -1.85 -4.18
N THR A 192 0.93 -0.86 -4.67
CA THR A 192 1.61 -0.93 -5.97
C THR A 192 3.10 -1.26 -5.85
N GLY A 193 3.67 -1.09 -4.65
CA GLY A 193 5.03 -1.50 -4.35
C GLY A 193 5.45 -1.32 -2.89
N ILE A 194 6.57 -1.93 -2.54
CA ILE A 194 7.26 -1.72 -1.25
C ILE A 194 8.71 -1.40 -1.55
N ASP A 195 9.22 -0.31 -0.99
CA ASP A 195 10.64 0.03 -1.01
C ASP A 195 11.20 -0.08 0.41
N THR A 196 11.81 -1.21 0.71
CA THR A 196 12.39 -1.48 2.04
C THR A 196 13.66 -0.66 2.31
N ALA A 197 14.28 -0.06 1.28
CA ALA A 197 15.44 0.81 1.44
C ALA A 197 15.00 2.20 1.91
N ALA A 198 13.92 2.71 1.30
CA ALA A 198 13.31 3.98 1.66
C ALA A 198 12.36 3.87 2.87
N GLY A 199 11.93 2.65 3.22
CA GLY A 199 11.02 2.40 4.33
C GLY A 199 9.57 2.79 4.02
N VAL A 200 9.15 2.71 2.75
CA VAL A 200 7.83 3.15 2.29
C VAL A 200 7.07 2.06 1.54
N VAL A 201 5.75 2.14 1.62
CA VAL A 201 4.79 1.46 0.76
C VAL A 201 4.27 2.46 -0.25
N HIS A 202 4.19 2.04 -1.51
CA HIS A 202 3.62 2.81 -2.61
C HIS A 202 2.17 2.41 -2.82
N LEU A 203 1.27 3.38 -2.89
CA LEU A 203 -0.17 3.18 -3.00
C LEU A 203 -0.73 3.91 -4.22
N ASN A 204 -1.77 3.33 -4.82
CA ASN A 204 -2.79 4.12 -5.52
C ASN A 204 -3.99 4.23 -4.58
N ASP A 205 -4.21 5.41 -4.02
CA ASP A 205 -5.27 5.73 -3.07
C ASP A 205 -6.34 6.62 -3.75
N SER A 206 -7.51 6.07 -4.08
CA SER A 206 -8.57 6.84 -4.74
C SER A 206 -9.22 7.91 -3.85
N GLY A 207 -9.06 7.82 -2.53
CA GLY A 207 -9.67 8.74 -1.55
C GLY A 207 -8.90 10.05 -1.38
N SER A 208 -7.71 10.18 -1.96
CA SER A 208 -6.88 11.38 -1.91
C SER A 208 -6.62 11.93 -3.31
N GLU A 209 -6.79 13.23 -3.56
CA GLU A 209 -6.41 13.86 -4.85
C GLU A 209 -4.92 13.73 -5.17
N GLN A 210 -4.10 13.43 -4.16
CA GLN A 210 -2.66 13.19 -4.25
C GLN A 210 -2.32 11.70 -4.18
N GLY A 211 -3.31 10.81 -4.21
CA GLY A 211 -3.16 9.39 -3.96
C GLY A 211 -2.50 8.59 -5.10
N ARG A 212 -2.03 9.25 -6.17
CA ARG A 212 -1.28 8.58 -7.24
C ARG A 212 0.16 8.33 -6.79
N ASP A 213 0.55 7.06 -6.72
CA ASP A 213 1.88 6.66 -6.21
C ASP A 213 2.19 7.33 -4.86
N GLU A 214 1.19 7.35 -3.98
CA GLU A 214 1.33 7.88 -2.63
C GLU A 214 2.33 7.03 -1.85
N GLN A 215 3.30 7.69 -1.22
CA GLN A 215 4.36 7.03 -0.45
C GLN A 215 4.09 7.16 1.04
N VAL A 216 3.74 6.04 1.66
CA VAL A 216 3.40 5.95 3.08
C VAL A 216 4.52 5.21 3.81
N PRO A 217 5.02 5.71 4.97
CA PRO A 217 5.96 4.95 5.79
C PRO A 217 5.41 3.55 6.14
N ILE A 218 6.24 2.51 6.09
CA ILE A 218 5.81 1.12 6.34
C ILE A 218 5.11 0.98 7.70
N ASP A 219 5.59 1.67 8.74
CA ASP A 219 4.97 1.63 10.06
C ASP A 219 3.59 2.30 10.10
N VAL A 220 3.35 3.33 9.29
CA VAL A 220 2.04 3.96 9.13
C VAL A 220 1.10 3.01 8.40
N PHE A 221 1.55 2.43 7.28
CA PHE A 221 0.76 1.46 6.53
C PHE A 221 0.36 0.26 7.40
N VAL A 222 1.30 -0.38 8.09
CA VAL A 222 1.02 -1.55 8.95
C VAL A 222 0.04 -1.20 10.09
N ARG A 223 0.18 -0.04 10.73
CA ARG A 223 -0.79 0.38 11.76
C ARG A 223 -2.20 0.61 11.21
N SER A 224 -2.29 1.12 9.98
CA SER A 224 -3.57 1.35 9.32
C SER A 224 -4.22 0.02 8.88
N TRP A 225 -3.41 -0.87 8.32
CA TRP A 225 -3.81 -2.19 7.83
C TRP A 225 -4.21 -3.16 8.96
N ASP A 226 -3.64 -2.99 10.16
CA ASP A 226 -4.03 -3.74 11.35
C ASP A 226 -5.54 -3.62 11.67
N GLY A 227 -6.17 -2.50 11.29
CA GLY A 227 -7.61 -2.27 11.48
C GLY A 227 -8.53 -3.20 10.67
N SER A 228 -7.98 -3.99 9.74
CA SER A 228 -8.68 -5.07 9.02
C SER A 228 -8.10 -6.45 9.29
N ASP A 229 -7.27 -6.62 10.32
CA ASP A 229 -6.52 -7.87 10.55
C ASP A 229 -5.63 -8.28 9.36
N ASP A 230 -4.92 -7.30 8.79
CA ASP A 230 -4.12 -7.45 7.58
C ASP A 230 -4.96 -7.96 6.39
N GLN A 231 -6.21 -7.50 6.22
CA GLN A 231 -7.04 -7.96 5.09
C GLN A 231 -6.49 -7.42 3.76
N MET A 232 -6.29 -8.32 2.82
CA MET A 232 -5.94 -7.97 1.45
C MET A 232 -6.59 -8.93 0.43
N THR A 233 -6.92 -8.40 -0.74
CA THR A 233 -7.31 -9.18 -1.91
C THR A 233 -6.14 -9.29 -2.86
N VAL A 234 -5.75 -10.51 -3.21
CA VAL A 234 -4.61 -10.79 -4.09
C VAL A 234 -5.04 -11.53 -5.35
N THR A 235 -4.64 -11.04 -6.51
CA THR A 235 -4.89 -11.70 -7.81
C THR A 235 -4.00 -12.93 -8.00
N ASP A 236 -4.38 -13.90 -8.82
CA ASP A 236 -3.53 -15.07 -9.15
C ASP A 236 -2.20 -14.71 -9.86
#